data_AF-A0A1V5I6S7-F1
#
_entry.id   AF-A0A1V5I6S7-F1
#
_cell.length_a   1.000
_cell.length_b   1.000
_cell.length_c   1.000
_cell.angle_alpha   90.00
_cell.angle_beta   90.00
_cell.angle_gamma   90.00
#
_symmetry.space_group_name_H-M   'P 1'
#
loop_
_entity.id
_entity.type
_entity.pdbx_description
1 polymer ?
#
loop_
_entity_poly.entity_id
_entity_poly.type
_entity_poly.pdbx_seq_one_letter_code
_entity_poly.pdbx_strand_id
1 'polypeptide(L)'
;MVAMVLFAFFLYFPYAWCALRGESPAWYGLHWRLSGAAARDVAIVSIGTLVPLTFISCAFFSQSLPAHAGGQVFAGILSGLAAAVAEETFFRGWVQSILSRRMSAWGSILLASALFGLAHVFRSPAAMLAFFPGLFMGFLRHRHASVLPAILFHWVGNIWSIWFYPYL
;
A
#
# COMPACT_ATOMS: atom_id res chain seq x y z
N MET A 1 -20.93 5.90 -4.17
CA MET A 1 -21.43 4.60 -3.67
C MET A 1 -20.42 3.47 -3.90
N VAL A 2 -19.97 3.24 -5.14
CA VAL A 2 -19.01 2.17 -5.49
C VAL A 2 -17.71 2.20 -4.67
N ALA A 3 -17.07 3.37 -4.52
CA ALA A 3 -15.82 3.49 -3.76
C ALA A 3 -15.96 3.07 -2.28
N MET A 4 -17.08 3.42 -1.64
CA MET A 4 -17.34 3.04 -0.24
C MET A 4 -17.57 1.54 -0.10
N VAL A 5 -18.24 0.92 -1.08
CA VAL A 5 -18.46 -0.54 -1.12
C VAL A 5 -17.13 -1.27 -1.30
N LEU A 6 -16.27 -0.81 -2.22
CA LEU A 6 -14.94 -1.39 -2.42
C LEU A 6 -14.05 -1.21 -1.19
N PHE A 7 -14.07 -0.03 -0.56
CA PHE A 7 -13.36 0.22 0.69
C PHE A 7 -13.80 -0.75 1.79
N ALA A 8 -15.11 -0.87 2.02
CA ALA A 8 -15.67 -1.77 3.01
C ALA A 8 -15.33 -3.23 2.69
N PHE A 9 -15.39 -3.62 1.41
CA PHE A 9 -15.00 -4.95 0.98
C PHE A 9 -13.52 -5.21 1.29
N PHE A 10 -12.60 -4.35 0.85
CA PHE A 10 -11.17 -4.52 1.10
C PHE A 10 -10.83 -4.57 2.59
N LEU A 11 -11.49 -3.75 3.41
CA LEU A 11 -11.25 -3.71 4.84
C LEU A 11 -11.81 -4.93 5.57
N TYR A 12 -13.06 -5.33 5.31
CA TYR A 12 -13.77 -6.30 6.14
C TYR A 12 -13.77 -7.72 5.57
N PHE A 13 -13.69 -7.90 4.25
CA PHE A 13 -13.71 -9.22 3.63
C PHE A 13 -12.58 -10.14 4.13
N PRO A 14 -11.33 -9.69 4.31
CA PRO A 14 -10.27 -10.54 4.86
C PRO A 14 -10.58 -11.08 6.27
N TYR A 15 -11.18 -10.25 7.13
CA TYR A 15 -11.59 -10.68 8.47
C TYR A 15 -12.80 -11.61 8.44
N ALA A 16 -13.80 -11.31 7.60
CA ALA A 16 -14.95 -12.19 7.38
C ALA A 16 -14.51 -13.56 6.84
N TRP A 17 -13.55 -13.59 5.91
CA TRP A 17 -12.95 -14.81 5.39
C TRP A 17 -12.31 -15.65 6.50
N CYS A 18 -11.52 -15.03 7.37
CA CYS A 18 -10.92 -15.70 8.53
C CYS A 18 -12.00 -16.32 9.44
N ALA A 19 -13.04 -15.56 9.76
CA ALA A 19 -14.13 -16.01 10.62
C ALA A 19 -14.91 -17.18 10.00
N LEU A 20 -15.26 -17.09 8.72
CA LEU A 20 -16.02 -18.13 8.00
C LEU A 20 -15.21 -19.42 7.81
N ARG A 21 -13.89 -19.33 7.71
CA ARG A 21 -12.99 -20.48 7.50
C ARG A 21 -12.40 -21.03 8.79
N GLY A 22 -12.64 -20.37 9.94
CA GLY A 22 -12.00 -20.71 11.21
C GLY A 22 -10.47 -20.54 11.20
N GLU A 23 -9.95 -19.67 10.32
CA GLU A 23 -8.52 -19.48 10.14
C GLU A 23 -8.03 -18.27 10.96
N SER A 24 -6.82 -18.36 11.51
CA SER A 24 -6.27 -17.28 12.34
C SER A 24 -5.96 -16.03 11.51
N PRO A 25 -6.45 -14.82 11.88
CA PRO A 25 -6.08 -13.57 11.24
C PRO A 25 -4.57 -13.28 11.29
N ALA A 26 -3.85 -13.87 12.24
CA ALA A 26 -2.39 -13.76 12.34
C ALA A 26 -1.66 -14.32 11.11
N TRP A 27 -2.17 -15.40 10.52
CA TRP A 27 -1.57 -16.00 9.32
C TRP A 27 -1.65 -15.06 8.10
N TYR A 28 -2.75 -14.32 8.02
CA TYR A 28 -2.97 -13.26 7.06
C TYR A 28 -2.24 -11.95 7.41
N GLY A 29 -1.45 -11.90 8.49
CA GLY A 29 -0.78 -10.68 8.94
C GLY A 29 -1.73 -9.59 9.45
N LEU A 30 -2.99 -9.92 9.73
CA LEU A 30 -4.02 -8.98 10.19
C LEU A 30 -3.92 -8.65 11.67
N HIS A 31 -3.04 -9.33 12.42
CA HIS A 31 -2.59 -8.87 13.72
C HIS A 31 -1.53 -7.79 13.52
N TRP A 32 -1.90 -6.54 13.80
CA TRP A 32 -1.04 -5.40 13.59
C TRP A 32 0.07 -5.39 14.63
N ARG A 33 1.32 -5.45 14.15
CA ARG A 33 2.53 -5.48 14.98
C ARG A 33 3.60 -4.61 14.32
N LEU A 34 4.23 -3.77 15.12
CA LEU A 34 5.36 -2.94 14.70
C LEU A 34 6.51 -3.12 15.68
N SER A 35 7.49 -3.94 15.31
CA SER A 35 8.75 -4.06 16.06
C SER A 35 9.69 -2.91 15.69
N GLY A 36 10.73 -2.67 16.50
CA GLY A 36 11.77 -1.69 16.16
C GLY A 36 12.47 -2.00 14.83
N ALA A 37 12.68 -3.30 14.52
CA ALA A 37 13.21 -3.72 13.23
C ALA A 37 12.25 -3.40 12.08
N ALA A 38 10.94 -3.60 12.27
CA ALA A 38 9.93 -3.26 11.26
C ALA A 38 9.85 -1.74 11.03
N ALA A 39 9.87 -0.94 12.09
CA ALA A 39 9.88 0.51 11.98
C ALA A 39 11.13 1.02 11.23
N ARG A 40 12.30 0.46 11.54
CA ARG A 40 13.56 0.77 10.84
C ARG A 40 13.48 0.38 9.37
N ASP A 41 13.02 -0.82 9.06
CA ASP A 41 12.98 -1.30 7.67
C ASP A 41 11.95 -0.49 6.85
N VAL A 42 10.81 -0.08 7.43
CA VAL A 42 9.88 0.88 6.82
C VAL A 42 10.56 2.22 6.54
N ALA A 43 11.31 2.77 7.50
CA ALA A 43 12.01 4.04 7.32
C ALA A 43 13.08 3.94 6.21
N ILE A 44 13.90 2.89 6.22
CA ILE A 44 14.93 2.65 5.19
C ILE A 44 14.30 2.55 3.81
N VAL A 45 13.25 1.74 3.67
CA VAL A 45 12.59 1.53 2.38
C VAL A 45 11.90 2.81 1.92
N SER A 46 11.23 3.54 2.81
CA SER A 46 10.59 4.83 2.48
C SER A 46 11.61 5.88 2.03
N ILE A 47 12.73 6.03 2.73
CA ILE A 47 13.79 6.97 2.36
C ILE A 47 14.43 6.54 1.02
N GLY A 48 14.75 5.25 0.90
CA GLY A 48 15.39 4.69 -0.28
C GLY A 48 14.53 4.77 -1.54
N THR A 49 13.20 4.82 -1.42
CA THR A 49 12.29 5.02 -2.56
C THR A 49 11.98 6.50 -2.80
N LEU A 50 11.61 7.23 -1.76
CA LEU A 50 11.07 8.59 -1.91
C LEU A 50 12.14 9.64 -2.15
N VAL A 51 13.36 9.48 -1.63
CA VAL A 51 14.44 10.45 -1.91
C VAL A 51 14.81 10.44 -3.39
N PRO A 52 15.16 9.30 -4.03
CA PRO A 52 15.42 9.28 -5.47
C PRO A 52 14.21 9.73 -6.28
N LEU A 53 13.01 9.31 -5.90
CA LEU A 53 11.78 9.71 -6.60
C LEU A 53 11.55 11.22 -6.51
N THR A 54 11.89 11.86 -5.39
CA THR A 54 11.83 13.32 -5.23
C THR A 54 12.82 14.01 -6.18
N PHE A 55 14.07 13.54 -6.28
CA PHE A 55 15.04 14.12 -7.21
C PHE A 55 14.58 13.99 -8.67
N ILE A 56 14.06 12.81 -9.06
CA ILE A 56 13.50 12.58 -10.39
C ILE A 56 12.30 13.51 -10.62
N SER A 57 11.39 13.59 -9.64
CA SER A 57 10.22 14.46 -9.67
C SER A 57 10.61 15.93 -9.91
N CYS A 58 11.58 16.45 -9.16
CA CYS A 58 12.06 17.83 -9.34
C CYS A 58 12.79 18.04 -10.68
N ALA A 59 13.58 17.07 -11.13
CA ALA A 59 14.34 17.20 -12.37
C ALA A 59 13.45 17.19 -13.62
N PHE A 60 12.40 16.37 -13.64
CA PHE A 60 11.57 16.13 -14.84
C PHE A 60 10.18 16.79 -14.77
N PHE A 61 9.67 17.09 -13.57
CA PHE A 61 8.29 17.54 -13.36
C PHE A 61 8.20 18.81 -12.49
N SER A 62 9.28 19.57 -12.34
CA SER A 62 9.32 20.82 -11.55
C SER A 62 8.23 21.83 -11.94
N GLN A 63 7.83 21.88 -13.21
CA GLN A 63 6.78 22.79 -13.68
C GLN A 63 5.36 22.37 -13.25
N SER A 64 5.18 21.13 -12.79
CA SER A 64 3.90 20.56 -12.35
C SER A 64 3.74 20.57 -10.83
N LEU A 65 4.72 21.12 -10.10
CA LEU A 65 4.69 21.16 -8.63
C LEU A 65 3.72 22.24 -8.14
N PRO A 66 2.79 21.93 -7.21
CA PRO A 66 1.81 22.90 -6.74
C PRO A 66 2.46 24.02 -5.93
N ALA A 67 1.96 25.25 -6.14
CA ALA A 67 2.37 26.44 -5.41
C ALA A 67 1.68 26.59 -4.03
N HIS A 68 1.57 25.50 -3.24
CA HIS A 68 0.99 25.41 -1.88
C HIS A 68 -0.53 25.14 -1.77
N ALA A 69 -0.90 24.06 -1.05
CA ALA A 69 -2.28 23.62 -0.83
C ALA A 69 -2.54 23.15 0.63
N GLY A 70 -2.34 24.02 1.63
CA GLY A 70 -2.32 23.63 3.05
C GLY A 70 -3.58 22.89 3.58
N GLY A 71 -4.79 23.31 3.19
CA GLY A 71 -6.04 22.71 3.67
C GLY A 71 -6.42 21.37 3.03
N GLN A 72 -6.12 21.20 1.74
CA GLN A 72 -6.41 19.96 0.99
C GLN A 72 -5.45 18.83 1.38
N VAL A 73 -4.22 19.18 1.78
CA VAL A 73 -3.20 18.22 2.23
C VAL A 73 -3.66 17.47 3.48
N PHE A 74 -4.23 18.14 4.49
CA PHE A 74 -4.63 17.44 5.73
C PHE A 74 -5.74 16.41 5.51
N ALA A 75 -6.79 16.78 4.76
CA ALA A 75 -7.86 15.85 4.40
C ALA A 75 -7.32 14.67 3.56
N GLY A 76 -6.41 14.97 2.63
CA GLY A 76 -5.72 13.98 1.80
C GLY A 76 -4.91 12.97 2.62
N ILE A 77 -4.23 13.41 3.68
CA ILE A 77 -3.45 12.52 4.57
C ILE A 77 -4.36 11.48 5.24
N LEU A 78 -5.52 11.88 5.75
CA LEU A 78 -6.44 10.97 6.44
C LEU A 78 -7.11 10.00 5.45
N SER A 79 -7.56 10.48 4.28
CA SER A 79 -8.11 9.60 3.24
C SER A 79 -7.05 8.64 2.71
N GLY A 80 -5.81 9.10 2.57
CA GLY A 80 -4.67 8.28 2.15
C GLY A 80 -4.32 7.20 3.16
N LEU A 81 -4.46 7.46 4.47
CA LEU A 81 -4.31 6.44 5.51
C LEU A 81 -5.42 5.39 5.43
N ALA A 82 -6.67 5.84 5.30
CA ALA A 82 -7.81 4.94 5.20
C ALA A 82 -7.64 4.01 3.98
N ALA A 83 -7.31 4.56 2.82
CA ALA A 83 -7.03 3.79 1.61
C ALA A 83 -5.89 2.78 1.82
N ALA A 84 -4.76 3.22 2.38
CA ALA A 84 -3.64 2.33 2.68
C ALA A 84 -4.04 1.17 3.61
N VAL A 85 -4.82 1.44 4.66
CA VAL A 85 -5.33 0.40 5.56
C VAL A 85 -6.19 -0.62 4.81
N ALA A 86 -7.18 -0.16 4.05
CA ALA A 86 -8.10 -1.06 3.34
C ALA A 86 -7.36 -1.87 2.27
N GLU A 87 -6.58 -1.21 1.41
CA GLU A 87 -5.88 -1.84 0.31
C GLU A 87 -4.83 -2.85 0.79
N GLU A 88 -4.02 -2.52 1.80
CA GLU A 88 -3.02 -3.46 2.31
C GLU A 88 -3.64 -4.62 3.07
N THR A 89 -4.75 -4.39 3.78
CA THR A 89 -5.54 -5.46 4.42
C THR A 89 -6.03 -6.47 3.37
N PHE A 90 -6.47 -6.01 2.20
CA PHE A 90 -6.92 -6.89 1.13
C PHE A 90 -5.76 -7.53 0.36
N PHE A 91 -4.86 -6.73 -0.23
CA PHE A 91 -3.85 -7.25 -1.15
C PHE A 91 -2.72 -7.98 -0.41
N ARG A 92 -2.22 -7.46 0.70
CA ARG A 92 -1.07 -8.03 1.44
C ARG A 92 -1.55 -8.97 2.53
N GLY A 93 -2.67 -8.60 3.14
CA GLY A 93 -3.34 -9.42 4.12
C GLY A 93 -3.96 -10.66 3.48
N TRP A 94 -4.89 -10.50 2.55
CA TRP A 94 -5.63 -11.62 1.96
C TRP A 94 -5.00 -12.19 0.68
N VAL A 95 -4.90 -11.42 -0.41
CA VAL A 95 -4.48 -11.93 -1.74
C VAL A 95 -3.10 -12.59 -1.68
N GLN A 96 -2.08 -11.88 -1.19
CA GLN A 96 -0.71 -12.40 -1.07
C GLN A 96 -0.65 -13.66 -0.20
N SER A 97 -1.40 -13.71 0.90
CA SER A 97 -1.42 -14.87 1.78
C SER A 97 -2.04 -16.08 1.08
N ILE A 98 -3.19 -15.93 0.43
CA ILE A 98 -3.82 -17.00 -0.35
C ILE A 98 -2.89 -17.53 -1.43
N LEU A 99 -2.23 -16.62 -2.16
CA LEU A 99 -1.25 -16.98 -3.17
C LEU A 99 -0.09 -17.78 -2.57
N SER A 100 0.45 -17.37 -1.41
CA SER A 100 1.56 -18.08 -0.75
C SER A 100 1.25 -19.53 -0.33
N ARG A 101 -0.01 -19.99 -0.40
CA ARG A 101 -0.35 -21.43 -0.24
C ARG A 101 0.10 -22.28 -1.43
N ARG A 102 0.25 -21.68 -2.60
CA ARG A 102 0.47 -22.38 -3.89
C ARG A 102 1.77 -21.97 -4.57
N MET A 103 2.40 -20.88 -4.14
CA MET A 103 3.63 -20.35 -4.73
C MET A 103 4.63 -19.92 -3.67
N SER A 104 5.88 -19.72 -4.09
CA SER A 104 6.93 -19.19 -3.23
C SER A 104 6.57 -17.80 -2.70
N ALA A 105 7.26 -17.38 -1.63
CA ALA A 105 7.11 -16.05 -1.06
C ALA A 105 7.24 -14.96 -2.13
N TRP A 106 8.30 -15.01 -2.95
CA TRP A 106 8.51 -14.05 -4.03
C TRP A 106 7.46 -14.13 -5.13
N GLY A 107 7.02 -15.34 -5.51
CA GLY A 107 5.91 -15.49 -6.46
C GLY A 107 4.64 -14.81 -5.98
N SER A 108 4.31 -14.97 -4.69
CA SER A 108 3.12 -14.34 -4.09
C SER A 108 3.23 -12.81 -4.04
N ILE A 109 4.43 -12.28 -3.76
CA ILE A 109 4.70 -10.84 -3.77
C ILE A 109 4.53 -10.28 -5.17
N LEU A 110 5.15 -10.92 -6.17
CA LEU A 110 5.09 -10.46 -7.57
C LEU A 110 3.66 -10.42 -8.09
N LEU A 111 2.91 -11.51 -7.93
CA LEU A 111 1.55 -11.59 -8.46
C LEU A 111 0.58 -10.68 -7.68
N ALA A 112 0.66 -10.62 -6.34
CA ALA A 112 -0.17 -9.69 -5.57
C ALA A 112 0.12 -8.23 -5.95
N SER A 113 1.38 -7.88 -6.20
CA SER A 113 1.76 -6.54 -6.65
C SER A 113 1.27 -6.23 -8.07
N ALA A 114 1.29 -7.22 -8.98
CA ALA A 114 0.74 -7.08 -10.33
C ALA A 114 -0.78 -6.86 -10.30
N LEU A 115 -1.51 -7.62 -9.48
CA LEU A 115 -2.95 -7.44 -9.27
C LEU A 115 -3.27 -6.08 -8.65
N PHE A 116 -2.43 -5.62 -7.71
CA PHE A 116 -2.55 -4.29 -7.13
C PHE A 116 -2.38 -3.17 -8.17
N GLY A 117 -1.34 -3.25 -9.01
CA GLY A 117 -1.15 -2.30 -10.12
C GLY A 117 -2.29 -2.36 -11.14
N LEU A 118 -2.75 -3.56 -11.50
CA LEU A 118 -3.87 -3.75 -12.44
C LEU A 118 -5.18 -3.15 -11.91
N ALA A 119 -5.45 -3.27 -10.62
CA ALA A 119 -6.63 -2.66 -9.99
C ALA A 119 -6.66 -1.13 -10.15
N HIS A 120 -5.51 -0.50 -10.38
CA HIS A 120 -5.37 0.93 -10.56
C HIS A 120 -5.47 1.40 -12.03
N VAL A 121 -5.32 0.50 -13.01
CA VAL A 121 -5.30 0.85 -14.45
C VAL A 121 -6.58 1.53 -14.92
N PHE A 122 -7.71 1.24 -14.29
CA PHE A 122 -8.98 1.90 -14.60
C PHE A 122 -8.98 3.42 -14.31
N ARG A 123 -8.03 3.91 -13.49
CA ARG A 123 -7.82 5.35 -13.29
C ARG A 123 -6.95 5.94 -14.40
N SER A 124 -5.82 5.30 -14.70
CA SER A 124 -4.97 5.63 -15.85
C SER A 124 -4.01 4.48 -16.16
N PRO A 125 -3.54 4.33 -17.41
CA PRO A 125 -2.50 3.34 -17.73
C PRO A 125 -1.22 3.52 -16.90
N ALA A 126 -0.85 4.77 -16.59
CA ALA A 126 0.30 5.09 -15.75
C ALA A 126 0.16 4.57 -14.31
N ALA A 127 -1.07 4.35 -13.83
CA ALA A 127 -1.31 3.82 -12.50
C ALA A 127 -0.85 2.35 -12.33
N MET A 128 -0.49 1.66 -13.42
CA MET A 128 0.24 0.38 -13.35
C MET A 128 1.58 0.51 -12.62
N LEU A 129 2.17 1.71 -12.55
CA LEU A 129 3.37 1.98 -11.77
C LEU A 129 3.20 1.67 -10.27
N ALA A 130 1.96 1.58 -9.75
CA ALA A 130 1.66 1.09 -8.40
C ALA A 130 2.16 -0.36 -8.15
N PHE A 131 2.49 -1.11 -9.21
CA PHE A 131 3.22 -2.37 -9.12
C PHE A 131 4.51 -2.25 -8.31
N PHE A 132 5.33 -1.23 -8.57
CA PHE A 132 6.65 -1.07 -7.95
C PHE A 132 6.61 -0.84 -6.44
N PRO A 133 5.87 0.15 -5.89
CA PRO A 133 5.70 0.25 -4.45
C PRO A 133 5.00 -1.00 -3.88
N GLY A 134 4.18 -1.68 -4.69
CA GLY A 134 3.57 -2.95 -4.33
C GLY A 134 4.56 -4.05 -3.96
N LEU A 135 5.72 -4.11 -4.62
CA LEU A 135 6.78 -5.07 -4.31
C LEU A 135 7.35 -4.83 -2.91
N PHE A 136 7.61 -3.57 -2.57
CA PHE A 136 8.12 -3.18 -1.26
C PHE A 136 7.09 -3.46 -0.15
N MET A 137 5.82 -3.15 -0.39
CA MET A 137 4.72 -3.49 0.51
C MET A 137 4.63 -5.00 0.75
N GLY A 138 4.70 -5.81 -0.31
CA GLY A 138 4.67 -7.27 -0.22
C GLY A 138 5.87 -7.85 0.52
N PHE A 139 7.07 -7.29 0.29
CA PHE A 139 8.29 -7.65 1.01
C PHE A 139 8.19 -7.33 2.51
N LEU A 140 7.77 -6.11 2.87
CA LEU A 140 7.60 -5.69 4.26
C LEU A 140 6.59 -6.57 4.99
N ARG A 141 5.44 -6.89 4.36
CA ARG A 141 4.47 -7.83 4.92
C ARG A 141 5.04 -9.23 5.10
N HIS A 142 5.83 -9.72 4.13
CA HIS A 142 6.43 -11.04 4.22
C HIS A 142 7.45 -11.13 5.37
N ARG A 143 8.33 -10.14 5.46
CA ARG A 143 9.43 -10.08 6.44
C ARG A 143 8.95 -9.93 7.88
N HIS A 144 7.88 -9.17 8.10
CA HIS A 144 7.41 -8.83 9.45
C HIS A 144 6.13 -9.55 9.88
N ALA A 145 5.55 -10.40 9.02
CA ALA A 145 4.32 -11.15 9.28
C ALA A 145 3.15 -10.27 9.79
N SER A 146 3.11 -9.01 9.36
CA SER A 146 2.06 -8.05 9.68
C SER A 146 1.85 -7.13 8.48
N VAL A 147 0.61 -6.70 8.25
CA VAL A 147 0.30 -5.70 7.22
C VAL A 147 0.67 -4.28 7.65
N LEU A 148 0.84 -4.03 8.95
CA LEU A 148 1.10 -2.68 9.47
C LEU A 148 2.35 -2.00 8.86
N PRO A 149 3.51 -2.67 8.71
CA PRO A 149 4.66 -2.08 8.01
C PRO A 149 4.36 -1.68 6.56
N ALA A 150 3.57 -2.48 5.84
CA ALA A 150 3.15 -2.17 4.47
C ALA A 150 2.19 -0.96 4.46
N ILE A 151 1.23 -0.91 5.39
CA ILE A 151 0.30 0.23 5.57
C ILE A 151 1.08 1.52 5.80
N LEU A 152 2.09 1.50 6.68
CA LEU A 152 2.88 2.70 6.98
C LEU A 152 3.70 3.17 5.77
N PHE A 153 4.37 2.26 5.06
CA PHE A 153 5.09 2.59 3.84
C PHE A 153 4.15 3.16 2.76
N HIS A 154 3.00 2.51 2.54
CA HIS A 154 1.99 2.97 1.60
C HIS A 154 1.48 4.37 1.98
N TRP A 155 1.12 4.57 3.24
CA TRP A 155 0.64 5.86 3.71
C TRP A 155 1.66 6.99 3.53
N VAL A 156 2.93 6.75 3.86
CA VAL A 156 4.01 7.73 3.62
C VAL A 156 4.15 8.03 2.13
N GLY A 157 4.02 7.02 1.26
CA GLY A 157 3.94 7.22 -0.19
C GLY A 157 2.74 8.06 -0.63
N ASN A 158 1.56 7.86 -0.02
CA ASN A 158 0.36 8.66 -0.29
C ASN A 158 0.57 10.12 0.13
N ILE A 159 1.17 10.38 1.30
CA ILE A 159 1.50 11.74 1.74
C ILE A 159 2.43 12.41 0.73
N TRP A 160 3.49 11.72 0.30
CA TRP A 160 4.41 12.22 -0.70
C TRP A 160 3.69 12.53 -2.02
N SER A 161 2.87 11.61 -2.52
CA SER A 161 2.11 11.81 -3.76
C SER A 161 1.15 12.99 -3.65
N ILE A 162 0.41 13.12 -2.55
CA ILE A 162 -0.54 14.23 -2.34
C ILE A 162 0.20 15.56 -2.22
N TRP A 163 1.38 15.57 -1.60
CA TRP A 163 2.19 16.78 -1.47
C TRP A 163 2.70 17.30 -2.82
N PHE A 164 3.25 16.41 -3.65
CA PHE A 164 3.84 16.77 -4.93
C PHE A 164 2.82 16.83 -6.08
N TYR A 165 1.72 16.08 -5.98
CA TYR A 165 0.73 15.87 -7.04
C TYR A 165 -0.71 15.73 -6.49
N PRO A 166 -1.27 16.75 -5.82
CA PRO A 166 -2.58 16.70 -5.18
C PRO A 166 -3.77 16.52 -6.15
N TYR A 167 -3.54 16.68 -7.46
CA TYR A 167 -4.57 16.61 -8.50
C TYR A 167 -4.43 15.39 -9.42
N LEU A 168 -3.44 14.52 -9.18
CA LEU A 168 -3.26 13.23 -9.87
C LEU A 168 -3.75 12.08 -8.98
#